data_AF-A0A952HGH2-F1
#
_entry.id   AF-A0A952HGH2-F1
#
_cell.length_a   1.000
_cell.length_b   1.000
_cell.length_c   1.000
_cell.angle_alpha   90.00
_cell.angle_beta   90.00
_cell.angle_gamma   90.00
#
_symmetry.space_group_name_H-M   'P 1'
#
loop_
_entity.id
_entity.type
_entity.pdbx_description
1 polymer ?
#
loop_
_entity_poly.entity_id
_entity_poly.type
_entity_poly.pdbx_seq_one_letter_code
_entity_poly.pdbx_strand_id
1 'polypeptide(L)'
;MDLTLIVVLVIALALFFDFTNGFHDTANAMATPIATGAMRPKVAVALAAILNLIGAFLSTEVAKTISGGIIKEGDGGVQITPTLIFAGLVGAIVWNMVTWLFGLPSSSSHALFGGLIGAAIVGAGIQSVDFVVVLDKVILPAVIALFTAGVVAWSATKLAYWITRRYDGRP
;
A
#
# COMPACT_ATOMS: atom_id res chain seq x y z
N MET A 1 -18.90 21.56 -10.70
CA MET A 1 -18.04 21.97 -9.57
C MET A 1 -16.87 22.73 -10.14
N ASP A 2 -16.43 23.79 -9.48
CA ASP A 2 -15.19 24.49 -9.85
C ASP A 2 -14.01 23.50 -9.83
N LEU A 3 -13.16 23.52 -10.86
CA LEU A 3 -11.98 22.65 -10.94
C LEU A 3 -11.11 22.77 -9.68
N THR A 4 -10.99 23.99 -9.15
CA THR A 4 -10.24 24.29 -7.94
C THR A 4 -10.81 23.55 -6.74
N LEU A 5 -12.15 23.51 -6.61
CA LEU A 5 -12.83 22.82 -5.52
C LEU A 5 -12.59 21.30 -5.59
N ILE A 6 -12.67 20.71 -6.79
CA ILE A 6 -12.41 19.26 -6.96
C ILE A 6 -10.96 18.93 -6.59
N VAL A 7 -9.99 19.73 -7.02
CA VAL A 7 -8.58 19.49 -6.70
C VAL A 7 -8.33 19.55 -5.19
N VAL A 8 -8.88 20.56 -4.50
CA VAL A 8 -8.77 20.65 -3.04
C VAL A 8 -9.37 19.42 -2.36
N LEU A 9 -10.53 18.95 -2.83
CA LEU A 9 -11.16 17.73 -2.30
C LEU A 9 -10.31 16.49 -2.56
N VAL A 10 -9.73 16.35 -3.74
CA VAL A 10 -8.82 15.24 -4.08
C VAL A 10 -7.61 15.23 -3.15
N ILE A 11 -6.99 16.39 -2.91
CA ILE A 11 -5.84 16.50 -2.01
C ILE A 11 -6.25 16.11 -0.58
N ALA A 12 -7.38 16.63 -0.09
CA ALA A 12 -7.89 16.27 1.22
C ALA A 12 -8.17 14.76 1.34
N LEU A 13 -8.74 14.14 0.30
CA LEU A 13 -9.00 12.71 0.26
C LEU A 13 -7.71 11.89 0.19
N ALA A 14 -6.71 12.34 -0.57
CA ALA A 14 -5.41 11.68 -0.65
C ALA A 14 -4.70 11.69 0.71
N LEU A 15 -4.70 12.83 1.41
CA LEU A 15 -4.18 12.93 2.78
C LEU A 15 -4.95 12.02 3.75
N PHE A 16 -6.27 11.92 3.61
CA PHE A 16 -7.08 11.00 4.41
C PHE A 16 -6.76 9.54 4.08
N PHE A 17 -6.59 9.19 2.81
CA PHE A 17 -6.16 7.86 2.39
C PHE A 17 -4.79 7.52 2.99
N ASP A 18 -3.81 8.41 2.90
CA ASP A 18 -2.46 8.23 3.47
C ASP A 18 -2.51 8.03 5.00
N PHE A 19 -3.38 8.77 5.69
CA PHE A 19 -3.61 8.58 7.11
C PHE A 19 -4.17 7.17 7.42
N THR A 20 -5.19 6.72 6.67
CA THR A 20 -5.74 5.37 6.84
C THR A 20 -4.71 4.30 6.49
N ASN A 21 -3.88 4.53 5.48
CA ASN A 21 -2.81 3.64 5.09
C ASN A 21 -1.77 3.48 6.22
N GLY A 22 -1.37 4.59 6.85
CA GLY A 22 -0.46 4.57 7.98
C GLY A 22 -0.94 3.72 9.15
N PHE A 23 -2.25 3.62 9.40
CA PHE A 23 -2.80 2.72 10.41
C PHE A 23 -2.60 1.25 10.08
N HIS A 24 -2.91 0.86 8.85
CA HIS A 24 -2.73 -0.51 8.36
C HIS A 24 -1.25 -0.91 8.40
N ASP A 25 -0.35 -0.04 7.93
CA ASP A 25 1.09 -0.31 7.92
C ASP A 25 1.70 -0.36 9.32
N THR A 26 1.24 0.51 10.22
CA THR A 26 1.66 0.45 11.63
C THR A 26 1.24 -0.87 12.27
N ALA A 27 0.02 -1.36 12.01
CA ALA A 27 -0.41 -2.67 12.50
C ALA A 27 0.48 -3.80 11.97
N ASN A 28 0.80 -3.78 10.67
CA ASN A 28 1.64 -4.79 10.03
C ASN A 28 3.06 -4.84 10.61
N ALA A 29 3.68 -3.69 10.87
CA ALA A 29 5.07 -3.62 11.31
C ALA A 29 5.24 -3.70 12.85
N MET A 30 4.28 -3.18 13.62
CA MET A 30 4.41 -2.99 15.06
C MET A 30 3.65 -4.01 15.90
N ALA A 31 2.78 -4.84 15.32
CA ALA A 31 2.05 -5.87 16.06
C ALA A 31 3.01 -6.83 16.81
N THR A 32 4.06 -7.31 16.15
CA THR A 32 5.03 -8.25 16.74
C THR A 32 5.78 -7.70 17.94
N PRO A 33 6.48 -6.54 17.87
CA PRO A 33 7.20 -6.00 19.04
C PRO A 33 6.28 -5.55 20.18
N ILE A 34 5.02 -5.20 19.89
CA ILE A 34 4.02 -4.90 20.93
C ILE A 34 3.57 -6.20 21.61
N ALA A 35 3.23 -7.24 20.82
CA ALA A 35 2.74 -8.52 21.34
C ALA A 35 3.78 -9.28 22.18
N THR A 36 5.06 -9.15 21.84
CA THR A 36 6.16 -9.74 22.63
C THR A 36 6.53 -8.91 23.87
N GLY A 37 5.96 -7.73 24.06
CA GLY A 37 6.30 -6.81 25.15
C GLY A 37 7.65 -6.10 24.98
N ALA A 38 8.30 -6.22 23.81
CA ALA A 38 9.57 -5.56 23.52
C ALA A 38 9.45 -4.03 23.43
N MET A 39 8.31 -3.51 22.98
CA MET A 39 8.03 -2.08 22.92
C MET A 39 6.65 -1.73 23.46
N ARG A 40 6.56 -0.56 24.12
CA ARG A 40 5.26 0.02 24.52
C ARG A 40 4.49 0.51 23.28
N PRO A 41 3.16 0.35 23.22
CA PRO A 41 2.36 0.71 22.04
C PRO A 41 2.61 2.14 21.53
N LYS A 42 2.67 3.13 22.44
CA LYS A 42 2.92 4.54 22.07
C LYS A 42 4.26 4.75 21.37
N VAL A 43 5.31 4.05 21.83
CA VAL A 43 6.66 4.16 21.25
C VAL A 43 6.71 3.50 19.88
N ALA A 44 6.10 2.32 19.76
CA ALA A 44 6.03 1.58 18.50
C ALA A 44 5.29 2.37 17.41
N VAL A 45 4.15 2.98 17.74
CA VAL A 45 3.38 3.83 16.81
C VAL A 45 4.18 5.09 16.42
N ALA A 46 4.84 5.75 17.38
CA ALA A 46 5.66 6.93 17.09
C ALA A 46 6.84 6.60 16.16
N LEU A 47 7.50 5.46 16.41
CA LEU A 47 8.57 4.97 15.55
C LEU A 47 8.06 4.65 14.13
N ALA A 48 6.92 3.97 14.02
CA ALA A 48 6.30 3.68 12.73
C ALA A 48 5.96 4.97 11.97
N ALA A 49 5.42 5.99 12.64
CA ALA A 49 5.11 7.28 12.01
C ALA A 49 6.36 7.97 11.45
N ILE A 50 7.45 8.01 12.23
CA ILE A 50 8.72 8.61 11.80
C ILE A 50 9.34 7.84 10.63
N LEU A 51 9.38 6.51 10.72
CA LEU A 51 9.96 5.67 9.67
C LEU A 51 9.13 5.70 8.38
N ASN A 52 7.81 5.72 8.46
CA ASN A 52 6.94 5.88 7.29
C ASN A 52 7.16 7.24 6.63
N LEU A 53 7.30 8.31 7.42
CA LEU A 53 7.60 9.64 6.88
C LEU A 53 8.95 9.67 6.17
N ILE A 54 10.00 9.12 6.79
CA ILE A 54 11.33 9.03 6.15
C ILE A 54 11.27 8.19 4.87
N GLY A 55 10.59 7.04 4.93
CA GLY A 55 10.40 6.17 3.77
C GLY A 55 9.72 6.87 2.61
N ALA A 56 8.69 7.67 2.87
CA ALA A 56 8.00 8.45 1.84
C ALA A 56 8.94 9.41 1.09
N PHE A 57 9.89 10.06 1.78
CA PHE A 57 10.86 10.95 1.14
C PHE A 57 11.96 10.21 0.37
N LEU A 58 12.30 8.98 0.77
CA LEU A 58 13.31 8.17 0.08
C LEU A 58 12.76 7.41 -1.14
N SER A 59 11.43 7.25 -1.25
CA SER A 59 10.78 6.33 -2.19
C SER A 59 10.23 7.01 -3.47
N THR A 60 10.78 8.17 -3.85
CA THR A 60 10.27 8.95 -5.00
C THR A 60 10.40 8.20 -6.34
N GLU A 61 11.42 7.35 -6.50
CA GLU A 61 11.64 6.55 -7.72
C GLU A 61 10.69 5.33 -7.80
N VAL A 62 10.35 4.72 -6.66
CA VAL A 62 9.39 3.61 -6.60
C VAL A 62 7.98 4.12 -6.92
N ALA A 63 7.61 5.29 -6.38
CA ALA A 63 6.34 5.94 -6.68
C ALA A 63 6.15 6.19 -8.19
N LYS A 64 7.17 6.69 -8.90
CA LYS A 64 7.14 6.90 -10.37
C LYS A 64 7.00 5.59 -11.14
N THR A 65 7.65 4.53 -10.67
CA THR A 65 7.62 3.22 -11.33
C THR A 65 6.23 2.57 -11.22
N ILE A 66 5.56 2.78 -10.09
CA ILE A 66 4.26 2.21 -9.75
C ILE A 66 3.08 3.04 -10.31
N SER A 67 3.20 4.36 -10.38
CA SER A 67 2.08 5.24 -10.77
C SER A 67 1.73 5.23 -12.26
N GLY A 68 2.66 4.84 -13.13
CA GLY A 68 2.50 4.98 -14.58
C GLY A 68 1.91 3.74 -15.29
N GLY A 69 0.95 3.98 -16.18
CA GLY A 69 0.59 3.06 -17.28
C GLY A 69 -0.53 2.05 -17.00
N ILE A 70 -1.17 2.10 -15.83
CA ILE A 70 -2.35 1.24 -15.53
C ILE A 70 -3.57 1.68 -16.34
N ILE A 71 -3.73 2.99 -16.50
CA ILE A 71 -4.77 3.61 -17.33
C ILE A 71 -4.10 4.09 -18.61
N LYS A 72 -4.73 3.83 -19.76
CA LYS A 72 -4.23 4.24 -21.07
C LYS A 72 -4.47 5.74 -21.29
N GLU A 73 -3.46 6.53 -20.93
CA GLU A 73 -3.40 7.98 -21.12
C GLU A 73 -2.96 8.33 -22.55
N GLY A 74 -3.57 9.35 -23.19
CA GLY A 74 -3.12 9.89 -24.48
C GLY A 74 -4.21 10.11 -25.54
N ASP A 75 -3.80 10.48 -26.76
CA ASP A 75 -4.71 10.70 -27.90
C ASP A 75 -5.36 9.38 -28.32
N GLY A 76 -6.69 9.32 -28.21
CA GLY A 76 -7.48 8.09 -28.36
C GLY A 76 -7.63 7.25 -27.09
N GLY A 77 -7.05 7.69 -25.96
CA GLY A 77 -7.16 7.09 -24.63
C GLY A 77 -8.06 7.89 -23.68
N VAL A 78 -7.88 7.69 -22.37
CA VAL A 78 -8.68 8.34 -21.32
C VAL A 78 -7.94 9.51 -20.73
N GLN A 79 -8.62 10.66 -20.66
CA GLN A 79 -8.11 11.80 -19.90
C GLN A 79 -8.32 11.53 -18.40
N ILE A 80 -7.22 11.46 -17.65
CA ILE A 80 -7.28 11.35 -16.19
C ILE A 80 -7.76 12.69 -15.65
N THR A 81 -9.04 12.73 -15.29
CA THR A 81 -9.65 13.91 -14.66
C THR A 81 -9.52 13.85 -13.15
N PRO A 82 -9.47 15.00 -12.45
CA PRO A 82 -9.55 15.03 -10.99
C PRO A 82 -10.76 14.29 -10.43
N THR A 83 -11.88 14.26 -11.17
CA THR A 83 -13.08 13.50 -10.81
C THR A 83 -12.85 11.98 -10.82
N LEU A 84 -12.08 11.46 -11.77
CA LEU A 84 -11.71 10.04 -11.82
C LEU A 84 -10.84 9.66 -10.63
N ILE A 85 -9.83 10.49 -10.33
CA ILE A 85 -8.96 10.29 -9.15
C ILE A 85 -9.79 10.35 -7.87
N PHE A 86 -10.68 11.32 -7.75
CA PHE A 86 -11.60 11.44 -6.62
C PHE A 86 -12.43 10.16 -6.43
N ALA A 87 -13.07 9.66 -7.48
CA ALA A 87 -13.88 8.45 -7.43
C ALA A 87 -13.04 7.22 -7.02
N GLY A 88 -11.83 7.09 -7.57
CA GLY A 88 -10.93 6.01 -7.22
C GLY A 88 -10.45 6.05 -5.77
N LEU A 89 -10.09 7.22 -5.27
CA LEU A 89 -9.68 7.41 -3.87
C LEU A 89 -10.85 7.14 -2.91
N VAL A 90 -12.07 7.56 -3.23
CA VAL A 90 -13.26 7.22 -2.43
C VAL A 90 -13.42 5.70 -2.35
N GLY A 91 -13.34 5.00 -3.48
CA GLY A 91 -13.44 3.54 -3.51
C GLY A 91 -12.37 2.86 -2.66
N ALA A 92 -11.12 3.31 -2.78
CA ALA A 92 -9.99 2.79 -2.02
C ALA A 92 -10.16 3.02 -0.50
N ILE A 93 -10.57 4.22 -0.10
CA ILE A 93 -10.81 4.58 1.31
C ILE A 93 -11.96 3.76 1.89
N VAL A 94 -13.08 3.65 1.17
CA VAL A 94 -14.22 2.84 1.59
C VAL A 94 -13.77 1.40 1.83
N TRP A 95 -13.01 0.82 0.90
CA TRP A 95 -12.47 -0.52 1.07
C TRP A 95 -11.56 -0.63 2.30
N ASN A 96 -10.61 0.29 2.48
CA ASN A 96 -9.71 0.32 3.63
C ASN A 96 -10.46 0.39 4.97
N MET A 97 -11.54 1.18 5.04
CA MET A 97 -12.38 1.30 6.23
C MET A 97 -13.21 0.06 6.48
N VAL A 98 -13.74 -0.56 5.42
CA VAL A 98 -14.47 -1.84 5.53
C VAL A 98 -13.55 -2.94 6.05
N THR A 99 -12.35 -3.11 5.46
CA THR A 99 -11.42 -4.15 5.90
C THR A 99 -10.92 -3.89 7.31
N TRP A 100 -10.70 -2.62 7.67
CA TRP A 100 -10.36 -2.23 9.04
C TRP A 100 -11.48 -2.56 10.03
N LEU A 101 -12.74 -2.23 9.70
CA LEU A 101 -13.90 -2.51 10.55
C LEU A 101 -14.05 -4.02 10.84
N PHE A 102 -13.72 -4.86 9.86
CA PHE A 102 -13.73 -6.32 10.02
C PHE A 102 -12.42 -6.91 10.54
N GLY A 103 -11.41 -6.09 10.84
CA GLY A 103 -10.10 -6.55 11.30
C GLY A 103 -9.35 -7.40 10.28
N LEU A 104 -9.67 -7.28 8.99
CA LEU A 104 -9.05 -8.04 7.92
C LEU A 104 -7.71 -7.38 7.52
N PRO A 105 -6.60 -8.16 7.46
CA PRO A 105 -5.35 -7.64 6.89
C PRO A 105 -5.57 -7.37 5.40
N SER A 106 -5.41 -6.11 5.01
CA SER A 106 -5.64 -5.65 3.64
C SER A 106 -4.47 -4.80 3.16
N SER A 107 -4.22 -4.81 1.85
CA SER A 107 -3.21 -3.97 1.22
C SER A 107 -3.85 -2.70 0.68
N SER A 108 -3.51 -1.54 1.27
CA SER A 108 -3.99 -0.24 0.81
C SER A 108 -3.57 0.07 -0.63
N SER A 109 -2.39 -0.38 -1.08
CA SER A 109 -1.96 -0.20 -2.48
C SER A 109 -2.89 -0.92 -3.46
N HIS A 110 -3.31 -2.15 -3.13
CA HIS A 110 -4.28 -2.88 -3.94
C HIS A 110 -5.68 -2.26 -3.88
N ALA A 111 -6.07 -1.71 -2.72
CA ALA A 111 -7.30 -0.93 -2.60
C ALA A 111 -7.28 0.31 -3.53
N LEU A 112 -6.14 1.01 -3.60
CA LEU A 112 -5.94 2.16 -4.49
C LEU A 112 -6.01 1.77 -5.96
N PHE A 113 -5.30 0.72 -6.38
CA PHE A 113 -5.37 0.22 -7.76
C PHE A 113 -6.78 -0.22 -8.12
N GLY A 114 -7.45 -0.98 -7.25
CA GLY A 114 -8.83 -1.42 -7.46
C GLY A 114 -9.79 -0.24 -7.58
N GLY A 115 -9.65 0.78 -6.74
CA GLY A 115 -10.43 2.01 -6.80
C GLY A 115 -10.24 2.77 -8.12
N LEU A 116 -8.99 2.99 -8.53
CA LEU A 116 -8.66 3.70 -9.78
C LEU A 116 -9.09 2.91 -11.03
N ILE A 117 -8.85 1.60 -11.06
CA ILE A 117 -9.30 0.70 -12.14
C ILE A 117 -10.83 0.71 -12.24
N GLY A 118 -11.52 0.59 -11.11
CA GLY A 118 -12.99 0.64 -11.07
C GLY A 118 -13.54 1.97 -11.58
N ALA A 119 -12.95 3.09 -11.14
CA ALA A 119 -13.31 4.42 -11.61
C ALA A 119 -13.07 4.59 -13.12
N ALA A 120 -11.96 4.07 -13.64
CA ALA A 120 -11.65 4.10 -15.08
C ALA A 120 -12.62 3.24 -15.91
N ILE A 121 -12.94 2.03 -15.45
CA ILE A 121 -13.90 1.14 -16.12
C ILE A 121 -15.28 1.79 -16.20
N VAL A 122 -15.76 2.40 -15.12
CA VAL A 122 -17.07 3.06 -15.10
C VAL A 122 -17.05 4.37 -15.91
N GLY A 123 -15.99 5.16 -15.80
CA GLY A 123 -15.89 6.48 -16.42
C GLY A 123 -15.56 6.45 -17.91
N ALA A 124 -14.84 5.43 -18.37
CA ALA A 124 -14.30 5.38 -19.73
C ALA A 124 -14.29 3.99 -20.38
N GLY A 125 -14.91 3.00 -19.73
CA GLY A 125 -15.04 1.63 -20.24
C GLY A 125 -13.83 0.74 -19.98
N ILE A 126 -14.01 -0.57 -20.16
CA ILE A 126 -12.98 -1.59 -19.87
C ILE A 126 -11.69 -1.39 -20.68
N GLN A 127 -11.79 -0.86 -21.90
CA GLN A 127 -10.63 -0.64 -22.77
C GLN A 127 -9.67 0.44 -22.27
N SER A 128 -10.11 1.26 -21.31
CA SER A 128 -9.28 2.28 -20.65
C SER A 128 -8.15 1.70 -19.80
N VAL A 129 -8.27 0.44 -19.39
CA VAL A 129 -7.32 -0.21 -18.49
C VAL A 129 -6.37 -1.08 -19.30
N ASP A 130 -5.08 -0.95 -19.02
CA ASP A 130 -4.08 -1.85 -19.56
C ASP A 130 -3.89 -3.06 -18.65
N PHE A 131 -4.59 -4.14 -18.96
CA PHE A 131 -4.52 -5.37 -18.17
C PHE A 131 -3.16 -6.07 -18.23
N VAL A 132 -2.35 -5.81 -19.26
CA VAL A 132 -0.98 -6.32 -19.33
C VAL A 132 -0.13 -5.61 -18.29
N VAL A 133 -0.23 -4.27 -18.22
CA VAL A 133 0.47 -3.49 -17.19
C VAL A 133 -0.02 -3.81 -15.79
N VAL A 134 -1.33 -4.03 -15.59
CA VAL A 134 -1.88 -4.49 -14.30
C VAL A 134 -1.26 -5.84 -13.90
N LEU A 135 -1.17 -6.78 -14.83
CA LEU A 135 -0.54 -8.07 -14.56
C LEU A 135 0.93 -7.89 -14.17
N ASP A 136 1.68 -7.11 -14.94
CA ASP A 136 3.13 -6.95 -14.78
C ASP A 136 3.53 -6.14 -13.55
N LYS A 137 2.78 -5.09 -13.22
CA LYS A 137 3.13 -4.15 -12.14
C LYS A 137 2.40 -4.38 -10.83
N VAL A 138 1.26 -5.07 -10.85
CA VAL A 138 0.43 -5.29 -9.66
C VAL A 138 0.41 -6.77 -9.29
N ILE A 139 -0.09 -7.62 -10.18
CA ILE A 139 -0.37 -9.03 -9.85
C ILE A 139 0.93 -9.84 -9.72
N LEU A 140 1.84 -9.74 -10.69
CA LEU A 140 3.11 -10.48 -10.66
C LEU A 140 3.95 -10.13 -9.43
N PRO A 141 4.20 -8.84 -9.12
CA PRO A 141 4.90 -8.47 -7.90
C PRO A 141 4.19 -8.93 -6.63
N ALA A 142 2.86 -8.90 -6.56
CA ALA A 142 2.12 -9.38 -5.40
C ALA A 142 2.32 -10.88 -5.14
N VAL A 143 2.30 -11.69 -6.20
CA VAL A 143 2.55 -13.14 -6.10
C VAL A 143 4.02 -13.40 -5.74
N ILE A 144 4.95 -12.74 -6.43
CA ILE A 144 6.39 -12.89 -6.16
C ILE A 144 6.73 -12.47 -4.73
N ALA A 145 6.11 -11.39 -4.22
CA ALA A 145 6.31 -10.88 -2.87
C ALA A 145 5.98 -11.92 -1.79
N LEU A 146 4.97 -12.78 -2.01
CA LEU A 146 4.63 -13.84 -1.06
C LEU A 146 5.79 -14.83 -0.88
N PHE A 147 6.40 -15.25 -1.99
CA PHE A 147 7.52 -16.18 -1.97
C PHE A 147 8.80 -15.54 -1.45
N THR A 148 9.12 -14.33 -1.90
CA THR A 148 10.33 -13.63 -1.45
C THR A 148 10.25 -13.29 0.03
N ALA A 149 9.10 -12.82 0.53
CA ALA A 149 8.90 -12.59 1.96
C ALA A 149 9.09 -13.88 2.77
N GLY A 150 8.55 -15.01 2.30
CA GLY A 150 8.72 -16.31 2.96
C GLY A 150 10.19 -16.75 3.03
N VAL A 151 10.93 -16.64 1.92
CA VAL A 151 12.36 -16.99 1.86
C VAL A 151 13.20 -16.08 2.74
N VAL A 152 12.95 -14.77 2.71
CA VAL A 152 13.67 -13.79 3.53
C VAL A 152 13.39 -14.02 5.00
N ALA A 153 12.12 -14.23 5.38
CA ALA A 153 11.74 -14.53 6.76
C ALA A 153 12.43 -15.80 7.27
N TRP A 154 12.36 -16.91 6.50
CA TRP A 154 13.03 -18.16 6.86
C TRP A 154 14.54 -17.97 7.05
N SER A 155 15.19 -17.25 6.13
CA SER A 155 16.64 -17.00 6.17
C SER A 155 17.04 -16.15 7.36
N ALA A 156 16.30 -15.06 7.61
CA ALA A 156 16.52 -14.17 8.74
C ALA A 156 16.33 -14.90 10.08
N THR A 157 15.29 -15.72 10.20
CA THR A 157 15.03 -16.53 11.39
C THR A 157 16.14 -17.57 11.62
N LYS A 158 16.56 -18.30 10.58
CA LYS A 158 17.69 -19.24 10.64
C LYS A 158 18.97 -18.56 11.10
N LEU A 159 19.28 -17.39 10.55
CA LEU A 159 20.46 -16.61 10.93
C LEU A 159 20.38 -16.15 12.39
N ALA A 160 19.22 -15.64 12.83
CA ALA A 160 19.01 -15.23 14.21
C ALA A 160 19.22 -16.38 15.20
N TYR A 161 18.67 -17.57 14.91
CA TYR A 161 18.90 -18.76 15.73
C TYR A 161 20.35 -19.22 15.72
N TRP A 162 21.06 -19.11 14.58
CA TRP A 162 22.47 -19.46 14.50
C TRP A 162 23.35 -18.54 15.35
N ILE A 163 23.11 -17.22 15.31
CA ILE A 163 23.84 -16.23 16.12
C ILE A 163 23.54 -16.39 17.61
N THR A 164 22.28 -16.65 17.95
CA THR A 164 21.82 -16.75 19.35
C THR A 164 21.99 -18.15 19.94
N ARG A 165 22.41 -19.14 19.14
CA ARG A 165 22.71 -20.49 19.60
C ARG A 165 23.81 -20.41 20.65
N ARG A 166 23.40 -20.46 21.92
CA ARG A 166 24.32 -20.82 23.00
C ARG A 166 24.76 -22.25 22.75
N TYR A 167 26.07 -22.48 22.74
CA TYR A 167 26.60 -23.82 22.91
C TYR A 167 26.20 -24.23 24.34
N ASP A 168 25.00 -24.78 24.49
CA ASP A 168 24.64 -25.50 25.69
C ASP A 168 25.49 -26.76 25.65
N GLY A 169 26.67 -26.69 26.30
CA GLY A 169 27.65 -27.78 26.43
C GLY A 169 27.12 -28.94 27.27
N ARG A 170 25.88 -29.37 27.03
CA ARG A 170 25.38 -30.65 27.48
C ARG A 170 25.93 -31.70 26.50
N PRO A 171 26.58 -32.77 27.02
CA PRO A 171 27.20 -33.79 26.19
C PRO A 171 26.21 -34.45 25.23
#